data_AF-A0A0M0JU76-F1
#
_entry.id   AF-A0A0M0JU76-F1
#
_cell.length_a   1.000
_cell.length_b   1.000
_cell.length_c   1.000
_cell.angle_alpha   90.00
_cell.angle_beta   90.00
_cell.angle_gamma   90.00
#
_symmetry.space_group_name_H-M   'P 1'
#
loop_
_entity.id
_entity.type
_entity.pdbx_description
1 polymer ?
#
loop_
_entity_poly.entity_id
_entity_poly.type
_entity_poly.pdbx_seq_one_letter_code
_entity_poly.pdbx_strand_id
1 'polypeptide(L)'
;MAKLYHQTDAETAEIILRTQQMKPGIGGLAGGGIYFATTPELTGHKAHKNGVILEATVSLGKVLTLDATGDPDMTLQKLKSMGFDSVCIARAVSSGQEYVVYDPEQVLSIVRAMDSPISRLVDSARDEVGSLFCVKPKRVVESEAASQGFVEGLKAVGIICAEAKAAGYTLEEVKRAGYTAREAKAAGFEIKAGGYTCAEIKAAGLTCAEAKSAGYGVEEVQRGGYTAREAKDVGYEIRAGYTCAEVKAAGLTCAEAKSAGYTLEEVKRANYVEGLKEAGFQLEDVMEAGYALPEILRGGFTKADAVHAGYAVAQLQVALKAARAAGYACKDARAAGMLSTCKDAKEAGFTCKDAKEARFTCKDAREAGMLSTCKDAKEAGFTCKDAKEAGFTCKDARAAGMLSTCKDAKEAGFTCKDAREAGFTCKDAREAGMLSTCKDAKEAGFTCKDARAAGMLSTCKDAKEAGFTCKGAKEAGFTCKDAREAGMLSTFKDVKEAGFTCKDAREAG
;
A
#
# COMPACT_ATOMS: atom_id res chain seq x y z
N MET A 1 -11.39 -1.17 56.28
CA MET A 1 -12.48 -1.26 55.28
C MET A 1 -12.09 -0.48 54.06
N ALA A 2 -12.50 -0.91 52.87
CA ALA A 2 -12.18 -0.29 51.60
C ALA A 2 -13.46 -0.09 50.79
N LYS A 3 -13.51 1.03 50.05
CA LYS A 3 -14.52 1.24 49.01
C LYS A 3 -14.01 0.62 47.72
N LEU A 4 -14.76 -0.32 47.16
CA LEU A 4 -14.37 -1.07 45.99
C LEU A 4 -15.58 -1.23 45.05
N TYR A 5 -15.30 -1.56 43.79
CA TYR A 5 -16.30 -1.53 42.72
C TYR A 5 -16.47 -2.90 42.06
N HIS A 6 -17.71 -3.29 41.82
CA HIS A 6 -18.07 -4.51 41.11
C HIS A 6 -19.05 -4.19 39.98
N GLN A 7 -18.94 -4.85 38.83
CA GLN A 7 -19.86 -4.63 37.72
C GLN A 7 -20.55 -5.92 37.30
N THR A 8 -21.85 -5.83 37.04
CA THR A 8 -22.70 -6.95 36.64
C THR A 8 -23.86 -6.48 35.76
N ASP A 9 -24.69 -7.41 35.28
CA ASP A 9 -25.93 -7.10 34.54
C ASP A 9 -27.01 -6.47 35.45
N ALA A 10 -28.02 -5.85 34.84
CA ALA A 10 -29.04 -5.10 35.57
C ALA A 10 -29.89 -5.98 36.52
N GLU A 11 -30.28 -7.17 36.08
CA GLU A 11 -31.13 -8.10 36.86
C GLU A 11 -30.39 -8.60 38.11
N THR A 12 -29.12 -8.97 37.94
CA THR A 12 -28.26 -9.41 39.05
C THR A 12 -27.98 -8.26 40.01
N ALA A 13 -27.75 -7.04 39.49
CA ALA A 13 -27.52 -5.86 40.32
C ALA A 13 -28.74 -5.53 41.19
N GLU A 14 -29.96 -5.65 40.66
CA GLU A 14 -31.19 -5.44 41.45
C GLU A 14 -31.32 -6.44 42.59
N ILE A 15 -31.01 -7.71 42.34
CA ILE A 15 -31.02 -8.75 43.39
C ILE A 15 -29.98 -8.42 44.46
N ILE A 16 -28.76 -8.07 44.07
CA ILE A 16 -27.67 -7.73 45.02
C ILE A 16 -28.04 -6.50 45.84
N LEU A 17 -28.55 -5.43 45.21
CA LEU A 17 -28.94 -4.20 45.91
C LEU A 17 -30.09 -4.43 46.88
N ARG A 18 -31.08 -5.24 46.50
CA ARG A 18 -32.22 -5.57 47.37
C ARG A 18 -31.81 -6.45 48.55
N THR A 19 -30.95 -7.43 48.31
CA THR A 19 -30.57 -8.43 49.33
C THR A 19 -29.37 -7.98 50.17
N GLN A 20 -28.60 -7.00 49.69
CA GLN A 20 -27.30 -6.60 50.22
C GLN A 20 -26.31 -7.79 50.31
N GLN A 21 -26.45 -8.78 49.44
CA GLN A 21 -25.65 -10.00 49.47
C GLN A 21 -24.97 -10.27 48.11
N MET A 22 -23.67 -10.61 48.17
CA MET A 22 -22.90 -11.13 47.04
C MET A 22 -22.45 -12.56 47.33
N LYS A 23 -22.40 -13.40 46.29
CA LYS A 23 -21.95 -14.79 46.41
C LYS A 23 -20.59 -14.97 45.72
N PRO A 24 -19.65 -15.73 46.31
CA PRO A 24 -18.39 -16.04 45.66
C PRO A 24 -18.63 -16.80 44.35
N GLY A 25 -17.81 -16.51 43.34
CA GLY A 25 -17.81 -17.25 42.09
C GLY A 25 -17.21 -18.66 42.23
N ILE A 26 -17.20 -19.41 41.14
CA ILE A 26 -16.63 -20.78 41.09
C ILE A 26 -15.18 -20.83 40.59
N GLY A 27 -14.60 -19.68 40.20
CA GLY A 27 -13.23 -19.61 39.70
C GLY A 27 -12.76 -18.17 39.50
N GLY A 28 -11.52 -18.01 39.07
CA GLY A 28 -10.86 -16.73 38.84
C GLY A 28 -9.36 -16.82 39.14
N LEU A 29 -8.64 -15.70 39.00
CA LEU A 29 -7.19 -15.67 39.19
C LEU A 29 -6.75 -15.91 40.64
N ALA A 30 -7.63 -15.68 41.60
CA ALA A 30 -7.45 -16.08 42.98
C ALA A 30 -8.56 -17.07 43.39
N GLY A 31 -8.96 -17.98 42.50
CA GLY A 31 -10.01 -18.97 42.77
C GLY A 31 -11.42 -18.39 42.90
N GLY A 32 -12.34 -19.15 43.49
CA GLY A 32 -13.77 -18.83 43.58
C GLY A 32 -14.12 -17.80 44.65
N GLY A 33 -13.80 -16.52 44.41
CA GLY A 33 -14.07 -15.40 45.32
C GLY A 33 -15.05 -14.36 44.77
N ILE A 34 -15.26 -13.28 45.53
CA ILE A 34 -15.98 -12.07 45.13
C ILE A 34 -14.93 -11.02 44.76
N TYR A 35 -14.91 -10.63 43.50
CA TYR A 35 -13.87 -9.78 42.92
C TYR A 35 -14.31 -8.32 42.83
N PHE A 36 -13.39 -7.42 43.19
CA PHE A 36 -13.61 -5.98 43.16
C PHE A 36 -12.43 -5.22 42.55
N ALA A 37 -12.76 -4.14 41.84
CA ALA A 37 -11.81 -3.15 41.33
C ALA A 37 -11.68 -1.95 42.27
N THR A 38 -10.60 -1.19 42.14
CA THR A 38 -10.34 0.01 42.95
C THR A 38 -11.01 1.28 42.45
N THR A 39 -11.43 1.33 41.18
CA THR A 39 -12.21 2.44 40.62
C THR A 39 -13.32 1.93 39.69
N PRO A 40 -14.38 2.70 39.43
CA PRO A 40 -15.45 2.32 38.51
C PRO A 40 -14.95 2.02 37.09
N GLU A 41 -14.00 2.79 36.58
CA GLU A 41 -13.50 2.66 35.19
C GLU A 41 -12.80 1.31 34.97
N LEU A 42 -12.17 0.79 36.03
CA LEU A 42 -11.43 -0.46 36.01
C LEU A 42 -12.33 -1.70 36.01
N THR A 43 -13.63 -1.58 36.31
CA THR A 43 -14.54 -2.73 36.28
C THR A 43 -14.80 -3.23 34.86
N GLY A 44 -14.79 -2.33 33.86
CA GLY A 44 -15.14 -2.66 32.47
C GLY A 44 -14.18 -3.63 31.78
N HIS A 45 -12.92 -3.69 32.24
CA HIS A 45 -11.93 -4.64 31.72
C HIS A 45 -11.88 -5.97 32.49
N LYS A 46 -12.61 -6.08 33.60
CA LYS A 46 -12.50 -7.17 34.58
C LYS A 46 -13.82 -7.92 34.83
N ALA A 47 -14.95 -7.37 34.42
CA ALA A 47 -16.26 -7.98 34.62
C ALA A 47 -16.65 -8.93 33.48
N HIS A 48 -17.20 -10.10 33.84
CA HIS A 48 -17.76 -11.04 32.87
C HIS A 48 -19.14 -10.59 32.35
N LYS A 49 -19.80 -9.67 33.06
CA LYS A 49 -21.07 -9.09 32.70
C LYS A 49 -21.01 -7.57 32.92
N ASN A 50 -21.50 -6.83 31.94
CA ASN A 50 -21.44 -5.37 31.94
C ASN A 50 -22.83 -4.77 32.07
N GLY A 51 -22.91 -3.56 32.62
CA GLY A 51 -24.17 -2.84 32.80
C GLY A 51 -24.12 -1.91 34.01
N VAL A 52 -24.34 -2.45 35.20
CA VAL A 52 -24.45 -1.68 36.44
C VAL A 52 -23.17 -1.84 37.26
N ILE A 53 -22.60 -0.72 37.70
CA ILE A 53 -21.47 -0.68 38.63
C ILE A 53 -22.00 -0.46 40.05
N LEU A 54 -21.59 -1.33 40.96
CA LEU A 54 -21.89 -1.32 42.39
C LEU A 54 -20.67 -0.84 43.16
N GLU A 55 -20.85 0.10 44.09
CA GLU A 55 -19.86 0.45 45.11
C GLU A 55 -20.16 -0.39 46.35
N ALA A 56 -19.14 -1.09 46.85
CA ALA A 56 -19.23 -1.90 48.05
C ALA A 56 -18.25 -1.42 49.12
N THR A 57 -18.71 -1.37 50.37
CA THR A 57 -17.83 -1.24 51.52
C THR A 57 -17.38 -2.63 51.95
N VAL A 58 -16.10 -2.93 51.81
CA VAL A 58 -15.55 -4.27 52.03
C VAL A 58 -14.56 -4.29 53.20
N SER A 59 -14.72 -5.24 54.10
CA SER A 59 -13.78 -5.52 55.19
C SER A 59 -12.66 -6.44 54.72
N LEU A 60 -11.55 -5.86 54.28
CA LEU A 60 -10.42 -6.62 53.72
C LEU A 60 -9.57 -7.36 54.76
N GLY A 61 -9.60 -6.96 56.03
CA GLY A 61 -8.74 -7.55 57.07
C GLY A 61 -7.26 -7.54 56.69
N LYS A 62 -6.56 -8.64 56.98
CA LYS A 62 -5.18 -8.89 56.52
C LYS A 62 -5.17 -9.33 55.06
N VAL A 63 -4.51 -8.57 54.21
CA VAL A 63 -4.49 -8.81 52.76
C VAL A 63 -3.25 -9.61 52.37
N LEU A 64 -3.45 -10.73 51.66
CA LEU A 64 -2.40 -11.46 50.96
C LEU A 64 -2.21 -10.83 49.57
N THR A 65 -1.00 -10.37 49.27
CA THR A 65 -0.69 -9.85 47.93
C THR A 65 -0.12 -10.96 47.05
N LEU A 66 -0.82 -11.28 45.97
CA LEU A 66 -0.36 -12.17 44.89
C LEU A 66 0.23 -11.35 43.76
N ASP A 67 1.13 -11.94 42.97
CA ASP A 67 1.56 -11.32 41.71
C ASP A 67 0.49 -11.47 40.61
N ALA A 68 0.79 -10.94 39.41
CA ALA A 68 -0.15 -10.93 38.29
C ALA A 68 -0.58 -12.33 37.78
N THR A 69 0.13 -13.40 38.15
CA THR A 69 -0.21 -14.79 37.78
C THR A 69 -1.30 -15.38 38.67
N GLY A 70 -1.46 -14.87 39.89
CA GLY A 70 -2.48 -15.30 40.84
C GLY A 70 -2.29 -16.72 41.40
N ASP A 71 -3.32 -17.23 42.06
CA ASP A 71 -3.43 -18.59 42.59
C ASP A 71 -4.87 -19.10 42.36
N PRO A 72 -5.14 -19.79 41.24
CA PRO A 72 -6.50 -20.21 40.88
C PRO A 72 -7.09 -21.26 41.85
N ASP A 73 -6.26 -21.91 42.66
CA ASP A 73 -6.67 -22.89 43.67
C ASP A 73 -6.90 -22.23 45.05
N MET A 74 -6.90 -20.90 45.12
CA MET A 74 -7.13 -20.17 46.36
C MET A 74 -8.58 -20.36 46.87
N THR A 75 -8.70 -20.68 48.16
CA THR A 75 -9.98 -20.89 48.87
C THR A 75 -9.96 -20.19 50.22
N LEU A 76 -11.13 -19.95 50.82
CA LEU A 76 -11.22 -19.37 52.17
C LEU A 76 -10.42 -20.18 53.21
N GLN A 77 -10.45 -21.51 53.13
CA GLN A 77 -9.70 -22.39 54.05
C GLN A 77 -8.18 -22.23 53.87
N LYS A 78 -7.71 -22.22 52.62
CA LYS A 78 -6.30 -22.01 52.29
C LYS A 78 -5.82 -20.64 52.76
N LEU A 79 -6.60 -19.59 52.49
CA LEU A 79 -6.28 -18.22 52.89
C LEU A 79 -6.21 -18.04 54.41
N LYS A 80 -7.18 -18.60 55.15
CA LYS A 80 -7.18 -18.60 56.62
C LYS A 80 -6.00 -19.36 57.20
N SER A 81 -5.59 -20.50 56.61
CA SER A 81 -4.41 -21.26 57.06
C SER A 81 -3.11 -20.48 56.93
N MET A 82 -3.05 -19.53 55.99
CA MET A 82 -1.92 -18.62 55.80
C MET A 82 -2.01 -17.36 56.68
N GLY A 83 -3.10 -17.19 57.44
CA GLY A 83 -3.30 -16.05 58.35
C GLY A 83 -3.81 -14.76 57.68
N PHE A 84 -4.45 -14.87 56.52
CA PHE A 84 -5.01 -13.73 55.77
C PHE A 84 -6.54 -13.82 55.63
N ASP A 85 -7.16 -12.68 55.35
CA ASP A 85 -8.62 -12.49 55.27
C ASP A 85 -9.09 -12.10 53.86
N SER A 86 -8.22 -11.54 53.02
CA SER A 86 -8.51 -11.23 51.61
C SER A 86 -7.27 -11.31 50.73
N VAL A 87 -7.46 -11.26 49.41
CA VAL A 87 -6.38 -11.26 48.43
C VAL A 87 -6.35 -9.94 47.66
N CYS A 88 -5.16 -9.43 47.36
CA CYS A 88 -4.91 -8.38 46.39
C CYS A 88 -4.02 -8.93 45.26
N ILE A 89 -4.43 -8.79 44.01
CA ILE A 89 -3.64 -9.22 42.85
C ILE A 89 -2.88 -8.01 42.31
N ALA A 90 -1.56 -8.01 42.51
CA ALA A 90 -0.66 -6.95 42.09
C ALA A 90 -0.57 -6.86 40.57
N ARG A 91 -0.99 -5.73 39.98
CA ARG A 91 -0.82 -5.45 38.54
C ARG A 91 -0.11 -4.13 38.26
N ALA A 92 0.38 -3.96 37.02
CA ALA A 92 0.98 -2.71 36.55
C ALA A 92 0.00 -1.54 36.72
N VAL A 93 0.55 -0.35 37.07
CA VAL A 93 -0.19 0.83 37.54
C VAL A 93 -1.39 1.21 36.65
N SER A 94 -1.30 0.99 35.32
CA SER A 94 -2.35 1.31 34.35
C SER A 94 -3.59 0.40 34.39
N SER A 95 -3.51 -0.78 35.01
CA SER A 95 -4.60 -1.78 35.04
C SER A 95 -5.32 -1.91 36.38
N GLY A 96 -4.82 -1.20 37.40
CA GLY A 96 -5.36 -1.12 38.76
C GLY A 96 -5.35 -2.43 39.56
N GLN A 97 -5.27 -2.29 40.88
CA GLN A 97 -5.29 -3.44 41.79
C GLN A 97 -6.67 -4.11 41.81
N GLU A 98 -6.69 -5.39 42.14
CA GLU A 98 -7.92 -6.19 42.23
C GLU A 98 -7.96 -6.90 43.57
N TYR A 99 -9.08 -6.74 44.29
CA TYR A 99 -9.27 -7.31 45.61
C TYR A 99 -10.30 -8.42 45.58
N VAL A 100 -10.04 -9.49 46.32
CA VAL A 100 -10.89 -10.69 46.36
C VAL A 100 -11.18 -11.06 47.80
N VAL A 101 -12.45 -11.22 48.13
CA VAL A 101 -12.92 -11.77 49.42
C VAL A 101 -13.67 -13.07 49.18
N TYR A 102 -13.65 -13.97 50.16
CA TYR A 102 -14.24 -15.30 50.03
C TYR A 102 -15.40 -15.53 51.01
N ASP A 103 -15.51 -14.67 52.02
CA ASP A 103 -16.62 -14.65 52.95
C ASP A 103 -17.58 -13.50 52.57
N PRO A 104 -18.84 -13.79 52.17
CA PRO A 104 -19.85 -12.77 51.88
C PRO A 104 -20.04 -11.74 52.98
N GLU A 105 -19.83 -12.11 54.25
CA GLU A 105 -19.98 -11.19 55.38
C GLU A 105 -18.93 -10.08 55.39
N GLN A 106 -17.85 -10.21 54.61
CA GLN A 106 -16.88 -9.14 54.40
C GLN A 106 -17.43 -8.01 53.52
N VAL A 107 -18.55 -8.20 52.82
CA VAL A 107 -19.21 -7.16 52.03
C VAL A 107 -20.30 -6.51 52.88
N LEU A 108 -20.02 -5.33 53.41
CA LEU A 108 -20.78 -4.73 54.51
C LEU A 108 -21.93 -3.84 54.05
N SER A 109 -21.77 -3.18 52.90
CA SER A 109 -22.84 -2.39 52.26
C SER A 109 -22.59 -2.32 50.77
N ILE A 110 -23.68 -2.27 50.00
CA ILE A 110 -23.64 -2.26 48.54
C ILE A 110 -24.62 -1.20 48.03
N VAL A 111 -24.11 -0.24 47.26
CA VAL A 111 -24.89 0.82 46.62
C VAL A 111 -24.56 0.90 45.14
N ARG A 112 -25.34 1.62 44.33
CA ARG A 112 -24.95 1.93 42.94
C ARG A 112 -23.81 2.95 42.96
N ALA A 113 -22.75 2.71 42.20
CA ALA A 113 -21.53 3.53 42.22
C ALA A 113 -21.71 4.93 41.60
N MET A 114 -22.68 5.09 40.70
CA MET A 114 -22.99 6.35 40.03
C MET A 114 -24.39 6.78 40.45
N ASP A 115 -24.50 7.31 41.66
CA ASP A 115 -25.74 7.90 42.15
C ASP A 115 -25.76 9.39 41.76
N SER A 116 -25.81 9.64 40.45
CA SER A 116 -26.01 10.97 39.88
C SER A 116 -27.45 11.41 40.17
N PRO A 117 -27.72 12.71 40.41
CA PRO A 117 -29.09 13.22 40.47
C PRO A 117 -29.94 12.76 39.26
N ILE A 118 -29.35 12.62 38.08
CA ILE A 118 -30.01 12.11 36.86
C ILE A 118 -30.32 10.62 36.97
N SER A 119 -29.42 9.79 37.53
CA SER A 119 -29.71 8.36 37.70
C SER A 119 -30.80 8.12 38.76
N ARG A 120 -30.86 8.95 39.80
CA ARG A 120 -31.96 8.95 40.77
C ARG A 120 -33.30 9.32 40.15
N LEU A 121 -33.32 10.30 39.24
CA LEU A 121 -34.50 10.63 38.43
C LEU A 121 -34.93 9.46 37.52
N VAL A 122 -33.97 8.78 36.88
CA VAL A 122 -34.25 7.58 36.08
C VAL A 122 -34.91 6.48 36.92
N ASP A 123 -34.36 6.23 38.10
CA ASP A 123 -34.84 5.18 39.01
C ASP A 123 -36.22 5.55 39.60
N SER A 124 -36.42 6.81 40.01
CA SER A 124 -37.71 7.31 40.53
C SER A 124 -38.83 7.29 39.47
N ALA A 125 -38.55 7.69 38.23
CA ALA A 125 -39.54 7.65 37.14
C ALA A 125 -39.90 6.21 36.73
N ARG A 126 -39.01 5.23 36.94
CA ARG A 126 -39.33 3.80 36.75
C ARG A 126 -40.32 3.28 37.79
N ASP A 127 -40.19 3.73 39.03
CA ASP A 127 -41.08 3.32 40.12
C ASP A 127 -42.49 3.95 40.03
N GLU A 128 -42.62 5.21 39.57
CA GLU A 128 -43.93 5.88 39.44
C GLU A 128 -44.74 5.42 38.20
N VAL A 129 -44.11 5.11 37.07
CA VAL A 129 -44.79 4.73 35.81
C VAL A 129 -45.30 3.27 35.82
N GLY A 130 -44.94 2.48 36.84
CA GLY A 130 -45.55 1.18 37.09
C GLY A 130 -47.06 1.24 37.37
N SER A 131 -47.63 2.44 37.65
CA SER A 131 -49.00 2.57 38.13
C SER A 131 -50.00 3.32 37.22
N LEU A 132 -49.64 4.11 36.20
CA LEU A 132 -50.67 4.82 35.42
C LEU A 132 -50.19 5.39 34.06
N PHE A 133 -50.87 4.98 32.97
CA PHE A 133 -50.84 5.49 31.59
C PHE A 133 -49.57 5.34 30.72
N CYS A 134 -49.82 5.08 29.43
CA CYS A 134 -48.90 4.76 28.33
C CYS A 134 -47.88 5.88 27.96
N VAL A 135 -46.95 6.22 28.86
CA VAL A 135 -45.73 6.96 28.51
C VAL A 135 -44.53 6.06 28.81
N LYS A 136 -43.69 5.76 27.82
CA LYS A 136 -42.49 4.92 28.03
C LYS A 136 -41.61 5.57 29.11
N PRO A 137 -41.12 4.84 30.13
CA PRO A 137 -40.41 5.41 31.28
C PRO A 137 -39.20 6.27 30.88
N LYS A 138 -38.53 5.93 29.76
CA LYS A 138 -37.41 6.70 29.22
C LYS A 138 -37.77 8.16 28.87
N ARG A 139 -39.00 8.42 28.41
CA ARG A 139 -39.45 9.74 27.94
C ARG A 139 -39.73 10.72 29.09
N VAL A 140 -40.09 10.20 30.27
CA VAL A 140 -40.33 11.00 31.49
C VAL A 140 -39.01 11.54 32.02
N VAL A 141 -38.01 10.67 32.11
CA VAL A 141 -36.64 11.01 32.50
C VAL A 141 -36.04 12.09 31.61
N GLU A 142 -36.20 11.95 30.30
CA GLU A 142 -35.75 12.93 29.31
C GLU A 142 -36.33 14.32 29.60
N SER A 143 -37.65 14.42 29.85
CA SER A 143 -38.34 15.68 30.12
C SER A 143 -38.03 16.29 31.49
N GLU A 144 -37.84 15.47 32.53
CA GLU A 144 -37.53 15.95 33.89
C GLU A 144 -36.08 16.36 34.04
N ALA A 145 -35.14 15.62 33.43
CA ALA A 145 -33.74 16.02 33.43
C ALA A 145 -33.56 17.39 32.75
N ALA A 146 -34.27 17.61 31.64
CA ALA A 146 -34.24 18.88 30.92
C ALA A 146 -34.87 20.03 31.73
N SER A 147 -36.03 19.81 32.38
CA SER A 147 -36.68 20.84 33.18
C SER A 147 -35.90 21.22 34.45
N GLN A 148 -35.05 20.32 34.94
CA GLN A 148 -34.18 20.54 36.09
C GLN A 148 -32.76 21.02 35.71
N GLY A 149 -32.46 21.19 34.42
CA GLY A 149 -31.21 21.79 33.92
C GLY A 149 -29.97 20.88 33.99
N PHE A 150 -30.15 19.56 33.96
CA PHE A 150 -29.04 18.62 34.09
C PHE A 150 -28.28 18.38 32.79
N VAL A 151 -27.04 18.86 32.69
CA VAL A 151 -26.28 18.81 31.43
C VAL A 151 -25.18 17.75 31.43
N GLU A 152 -24.50 17.54 32.55
CA GLU A 152 -23.40 16.57 32.63
C GLU A 152 -23.92 15.14 32.87
N GLY A 153 -23.25 14.13 32.30
CA GLY A 153 -23.58 12.72 32.54
C GLY A 153 -24.70 12.14 31.68
N LEU A 154 -25.36 12.94 30.80
CA LEU A 154 -26.41 12.47 29.87
C LEU A 154 -25.96 11.24 29.06
N LYS A 155 -24.73 11.28 28.54
CA LYS A 155 -24.16 10.18 27.74
C LYS A 155 -23.88 8.93 28.58
N ALA A 156 -23.49 9.11 29.84
CA ALA A 156 -23.19 8.01 30.77
C ALA A 156 -24.46 7.24 31.18
N VAL A 157 -25.62 7.90 31.20
CA VAL A 157 -26.93 7.27 31.46
C VAL A 157 -27.61 6.74 30.19
N GLY A 158 -26.91 6.75 29.04
CA GLY A 158 -27.39 6.14 27.80
C GLY A 158 -28.42 6.97 27.03
N ILE A 159 -28.56 8.26 27.33
CA ILE A 159 -29.30 9.19 26.48
C ILE A 159 -28.45 9.41 25.23
N ILE A 160 -29.06 9.35 24.05
CA ILE A 160 -28.39 9.70 22.79
C ILE A 160 -28.66 11.15 22.42
N CYS A 161 -27.80 11.76 21.60
CA CYS A 161 -27.91 13.19 21.28
C CYS A 161 -29.27 13.59 20.65
N ALA A 162 -29.92 12.67 19.91
CA ALA A 162 -31.25 12.89 19.35
C ALA A 162 -32.35 12.95 20.43
N GLU A 163 -32.23 12.14 21.48
CA GLU A 163 -33.13 12.16 22.63
C GLU A 163 -32.93 13.44 23.45
N ALA A 164 -31.68 13.83 23.69
CA ALA A 164 -31.38 15.11 24.33
C ALA A 164 -31.98 16.30 23.54
N LYS A 165 -31.89 16.29 22.21
CA LYS A 165 -32.55 17.32 21.39
C LYS A 165 -34.07 17.32 21.55
N ALA A 166 -34.71 16.15 21.51
CA ALA A 166 -36.15 16.01 21.65
C ALA A 166 -36.64 16.46 23.04
N ALA A 167 -35.79 16.34 24.06
CA ALA A 167 -36.03 16.82 25.42
C ALA A 167 -35.83 18.33 25.60
N GLY A 168 -35.36 19.05 24.58
CA GLY A 168 -35.21 20.50 24.60
C GLY A 168 -33.81 21.01 24.96
N TYR A 169 -32.81 20.14 25.11
CA TYR A 169 -31.43 20.58 25.33
C TYR A 169 -30.91 21.36 24.13
N THR A 170 -30.22 22.45 24.42
CA THR A 170 -29.52 23.27 23.43
C THR A 170 -28.25 22.59 22.95
N LEU A 171 -27.71 23.07 21.82
CA LEU A 171 -26.47 22.52 21.27
C LEU A 171 -25.26 22.74 22.20
N GLU A 172 -25.20 23.88 22.90
CA GLU A 172 -24.14 24.18 23.86
C GLU A 172 -24.16 23.19 25.03
N GLU A 173 -25.36 22.83 25.50
CA GLU A 173 -25.53 21.86 26.58
C GLU A 173 -25.11 20.46 26.14
N VAL A 174 -25.54 19.99 24.96
CA VAL A 174 -25.08 18.68 24.47
C VAL A 174 -23.57 18.68 24.18
N LYS A 175 -22.98 19.81 23.76
CA LYS A 175 -21.51 19.93 23.64
C LYS A 175 -20.83 19.79 25.02
N ARG A 176 -21.32 20.49 26.05
CA ARG A 176 -20.82 20.37 27.43
C ARG A 176 -21.03 18.97 28.01
N ALA A 177 -22.09 18.28 27.60
CA ALA A 177 -22.38 16.90 27.97
C ALA A 177 -21.43 15.86 27.30
N GLY A 178 -20.52 16.30 26.42
CA GLY A 178 -19.52 15.43 25.78
C GLY A 178 -20.04 14.68 24.55
N TYR A 179 -21.14 15.12 23.94
CA TYR A 179 -21.49 14.66 22.60
C TYR A 179 -20.49 15.22 21.59
N THR A 180 -20.21 14.46 20.54
CA THR A 180 -19.36 14.87 19.44
C THR A 180 -20.17 15.70 18.43
N ALA A 181 -19.48 16.51 17.63
CA ALA A 181 -20.13 17.22 16.53
C ALA A 181 -20.88 16.28 15.56
N ARG A 182 -20.40 15.04 15.37
CA ARG A 182 -21.07 14.03 14.53
C ARG A 182 -22.39 13.59 15.12
N GLU A 183 -22.42 13.30 16.43
CA GLU A 183 -23.64 12.96 17.14
C GLU A 183 -24.64 14.13 17.12
N ALA A 184 -24.17 15.35 17.37
CA ALA A 184 -25.00 16.55 17.31
C ALA A 184 -25.56 16.81 15.91
N LYS A 185 -24.74 16.68 14.87
CA LYS A 185 -25.20 16.79 13.48
C LYS A 185 -26.22 15.72 13.11
N ALA A 186 -25.99 14.46 13.52
CA ALA A 186 -26.92 13.36 13.27
C ALA A 186 -28.27 13.56 13.98
N ALA A 187 -28.27 14.20 15.16
CA ALA A 187 -29.47 14.67 15.84
C ALA A 187 -30.13 15.89 15.16
N GLY A 188 -29.50 16.46 14.13
CA GLY A 188 -29.98 17.60 13.36
C GLY A 188 -29.74 18.96 14.03
N PHE A 189 -28.77 19.07 14.95
CA PHE A 189 -28.36 20.37 15.47
C PHE A 189 -27.54 21.16 14.44
N GLU A 190 -27.65 22.48 14.49
CA GLU A 190 -26.80 23.40 13.72
C GLU A 190 -25.43 23.54 14.38
N ILE A 191 -24.52 22.60 14.08
CA ILE A 191 -23.23 22.43 14.79
C ILE A 191 -22.36 23.68 14.87
N LYS A 192 -22.44 24.62 13.91
CA LYS A 192 -21.69 25.88 13.96
C LYS A 192 -22.28 26.86 14.99
N ALA A 193 -23.61 27.00 15.01
CA ALA A 193 -24.28 27.98 15.87
C ALA A 193 -24.08 27.67 17.37
N GLY A 194 -24.01 26.39 17.74
CA GLY A 194 -23.71 25.98 19.13
C GLY A 194 -22.24 25.76 19.44
N GLY A 195 -21.35 26.37 18.66
CA GLY A 195 -19.96 26.59 19.06
C GLY A 195 -19.00 25.42 18.86
N TYR A 196 -19.32 24.42 18.02
CA TYR A 196 -18.27 23.51 17.55
C TYR A 196 -17.30 24.27 16.64
N THR A 197 -16.02 23.92 16.72
CA THR A 197 -14.97 24.46 15.85
C THR A 197 -14.71 23.49 14.70
N CYS A 198 -14.14 23.98 13.58
CA CYS A 198 -13.76 23.08 12.48
C CYS A 198 -12.76 21.98 12.89
N ALA A 199 -11.91 22.22 13.89
CA ALA A 199 -10.99 21.20 14.39
C ALA A 199 -11.76 20.07 15.09
N GLU A 200 -12.76 20.41 15.91
CA GLU A 200 -13.61 19.44 16.60
C GLU A 200 -14.45 18.62 15.62
N ILE A 201 -15.05 19.27 14.60
CA ILE A 201 -15.85 18.54 13.61
C ILE A 201 -14.96 17.62 12.76
N LYS A 202 -13.73 18.04 12.41
CA LYS A 202 -12.76 17.20 11.70
C LYS A 202 -12.34 16.01 12.56
N ALA A 203 -12.04 16.23 13.84
CA ALA A 203 -11.70 15.16 14.79
C ALA A 203 -12.86 14.18 15.00
N ALA A 204 -14.11 14.66 14.92
CA ALA A 204 -15.32 13.83 14.92
C ALA A 204 -15.58 13.10 13.59
N GLY A 205 -14.70 13.27 12.59
CA GLY A 205 -14.76 12.59 11.30
C GLY A 205 -15.74 13.20 10.29
N LEU A 206 -16.11 14.46 10.45
CA LEU A 206 -16.88 15.17 9.42
C LEU A 206 -15.96 15.59 8.28
N THR A 207 -16.46 15.51 7.06
CA THR A 207 -15.77 15.93 5.84
C THR A 207 -15.82 17.46 5.65
N CYS A 208 -14.94 18.01 4.80
CA CYS A 208 -14.96 19.44 4.47
C CYS A 208 -16.29 19.87 3.81
N ALA A 209 -16.94 18.97 3.06
CA ALA A 209 -18.25 19.22 2.45
C ALA A 209 -19.30 19.45 3.54
N GLU A 210 -19.26 18.64 4.59
CA GLU A 210 -20.17 18.75 5.72
C GLU A 210 -19.91 20.02 6.55
N ALA A 211 -18.64 20.41 6.70
CA ALA A 211 -18.30 21.70 7.29
C ALA A 211 -18.89 22.86 6.46
N LYS A 212 -18.76 22.80 5.13
CA LYS A 212 -19.32 23.82 4.24
C LYS A 212 -20.84 23.89 4.32
N SER A 213 -21.53 22.76 4.29
CA SER A 213 -22.99 22.71 4.46
C SER A 213 -23.45 23.21 5.83
N ALA A 214 -22.62 23.07 6.87
CA ALA A 214 -22.87 23.63 8.19
C ALA A 214 -22.53 25.13 8.31
N GLY A 215 -22.08 25.77 7.23
CA GLY A 215 -21.86 27.21 7.17
C GLY A 215 -20.49 27.69 7.64
N TYR A 216 -19.50 26.81 7.82
CA TYR A 216 -18.13 27.24 8.15
C TYR A 216 -17.47 27.95 6.95
N GLY A 217 -16.71 29.00 7.20
CA GLY A 217 -15.94 29.74 6.21
C GLY A 217 -14.59 29.07 5.88
N VAL A 218 -13.94 29.53 4.81
CA VAL A 218 -12.67 28.94 4.34
C VAL A 218 -11.53 29.06 5.37
N GLU A 219 -11.44 30.18 6.09
CA GLU A 219 -10.46 30.39 7.15
C GLU A 219 -10.71 29.46 8.35
N GLU A 220 -11.98 29.20 8.67
CA GLU A 220 -12.33 28.29 9.76
C GLU A 220 -11.94 26.85 9.41
N VAL A 221 -12.22 26.39 8.19
CA VAL A 221 -11.83 25.04 7.77
C VAL A 221 -10.31 24.90 7.65
N GLN A 222 -9.59 25.94 7.23
CA GLN A 222 -8.12 25.93 7.21
C GLN A 222 -7.55 25.79 8.62
N ARG A 223 -7.98 26.61 9.59
CA ARG A 223 -7.56 26.49 11.00
C ARG A 223 -8.00 25.17 11.63
N GLY A 224 -9.11 24.61 11.16
CA GLY A 224 -9.60 23.28 11.54
C GLY A 224 -8.74 22.12 11.00
N GLY A 225 -7.76 22.41 10.14
CA GLY A 225 -6.83 21.45 9.58
C GLY A 225 -7.35 20.72 8.35
N TYR A 226 -8.44 21.18 7.72
CA TYR A 226 -8.78 20.71 6.37
C TYR A 226 -7.71 21.15 5.37
N THR A 227 -7.40 20.31 4.40
CA THR A 227 -6.40 20.62 3.37
C THR A 227 -6.99 21.54 2.31
N ALA A 228 -6.13 22.27 1.61
CA ALA A 228 -6.55 23.09 0.47
C ALA A 228 -7.25 22.26 -0.63
N ARG A 229 -6.86 20.98 -0.80
CA ARG A 229 -7.51 20.03 -1.71
C ARG A 229 -8.96 19.77 -1.31
N GLU A 230 -9.17 19.38 -0.05
CA GLU A 230 -10.51 19.15 0.50
C GLU A 230 -11.38 20.41 0.35
N ALA A 231 -10.82 21.60 0.63
CA ALA A 231 -11.54 22.86 0.50
C ALA A 231 -11.88 23.21 -0.96
N LYS A 232 -10.95 23.03 -1.89
CA LYS A 232 -11.16 23.27 -3.33
C LYS A 232 -12.21 22.33 -3.90
N ASP A 233 -12.14 21.04 -3.57
CA ASP A 233 -13.04 20.01 -4.12
C ASP A 233 -14.51 20.27 -3.73
N VAL A 234 -14.76 20.95 -2.61
CA VAL A 234 -16.10 21.38 -2.18
C VAL A 234 -16.44 22.81 -2.60
N GLY A 235 -15.57 23.45 -3.38
CA GLY A 235 -15.77 24.76 -4.00
C GLY A 235 -15.54 25.96 -3.08
N TYR A 236 -14.67 25.87 -2.08
CA TYR A 236 -14.17 27.07 -1.40
C TYR A 236 -13.20 27.84 -2.30
N GLU A 237 -13.18 29.16 -2.15
CA GLU A 237 -12.12 30.00 -2.71
C GLU A 237 -10.85 29.85 -1.86
N ILE A 238 -9.98 28.93 -2.27
CA ILE A 238 -8.80 28.56 -1.47
C ILE A 238 -7.81 29.71 -1.23
N ARG A 239 -7.78 30.74 -2.08
CA ARG A 239 -6.91 31.90 -1.90
C ARG A 239 -7.27 32.75 -0.69
N ALA A 240 -8.53 32.72 -0.26
CA ALA A 240 -8.98 33.48 0.90
C ALA A 240 -8.56 32.85 2.23
N GLY A 241 -8.15 31.58 2.26
CA GLY A 241 -7.81 30.90 3.53
C GLY A 241 -6.48 30.15 3.56
N TYR A 242 -5.89 29.82 2.41
CA TYR A 242 -4.66 29.04 2.33
C TYR A 242 -3.53 29.87 1.72
N THR A 243 -2.30 29.48 2.02
CA THR A 243 -1.08 29.96 1.36
C THR A 243 -0.75 29.09 0.14
N CYS A 244 0.02 29.64 -0.81
CA CYS A 244 0.46 28.87 -1.98
C CYS A 244 1.28 27.61 -1.59
N ALA A 245 2.02 27.67 -0.47
CA ALA A 245 2.76 26.53 0.05
C ALA A 245 1.84 25.41 0.57
N GLU A 246 0.76 25.75 1.28
CA GLU A 246 -0.24 24.77 1.72
C GLU A 246 -0.99 24.16 0.53
N VAL A 247 -1.28 24.97 -0.49
CA VAL A 247 -1.87 24.51 -1.75
C VAL A 247 -0.97 23.47 -2.43
N LYS A 248 0.34 23.73 -2.48
CA LYS A 248 1.31 22.75 -3.00
C LYS A 248 1.41 21.50 -2.15
N ALA A 249 1.48 21.66 -0.83
CA ALA A 249 1.56 20.54 0.12
C ALA A 249 0.32 19.64 0.04
N ALA A 250 -0.84 20.20 -0.29
CA ALA A 250 -2.08 19.47 -0.55
C ALA A 250 -2.12 18.79 -1.95
N GLY A 251 -1.06 18.88 -2.74
CA GLY A 251 -0.93 18.19 -4.03
C GLY A 251 -1.61 18.89 -5.21
N LEU A 252 -1.96 20.17 -5.10
CA LEU A 252 -2.52 20.92 -6.22
C LEU A 252 -1.41 21.32 -7.21
N THR A 253 -1.72 21.35 -8.49
CA THR A 253 -0.78 21.70 -9.57
C THR A 253 -0.51 23.21 -9.64
N CYS A 254 0.55 23.60 -10.35
CA CYS A 254 0.84 25.02 -10.62
C CYS A 254 -0.32 25.72 -11.36
N ALA A 255 -0.99 25.03 -12.27
CA ALA A 255 -2.15 25.55 -12.98
C ALA A 255 -3.33 25.79 -12.03
N GLU A 256 -3.61 24.85 -11.11
CA GLU A 256 -4.66 25.02 -10.11
C GLU A 256 -4.36 26.19 -9.15
N ALA A 257 -3.10 26.36 -8.74
CA ALA A 257 -2.69 27.51 -7.94
C ALA A 257 -2.90 28.82 -8.72
N LYS A 258 -2.47 28.89 -9.97
CA LYS A 258 -2.67 30.11 -10.79
C LYS A 258 -4.16 30.42 -10.99
N SER A 259 -4.99 29.41 -11.29
CA SER A 259 -6.44 29.57 -11.44
C SER A 259 -7.12 30.02 -10.14
N ALA A 260 -6.56 29.69 -8.98
CA ALA A 260 -7.01 30.20 -7.69
C ALA A 260 -6.54 31.64 -7.40
N GLY A 261 -5.76 32.25 -8.29
CA GLY A 261 -5.31 33.64 -8.19
C GLY A 261 -3.95 33.85 -7.53
N TYR A 262 -3.15 32.78 -7.32
CA TYR A 262 -1.78 32.95 -6.83
C TYR A 262 -0.86 33.54 -7.91
N THR A 263 -0.03 34.50 -7.51
CA THR A 263 0.92 35.17 -8.42
C THR A 263 2.14 34.31 -8.69
N LEU A 264 2.89 34.63 -9.75
CA LEU A 264 4.10 33.90 -10.09
C LEU A 264 5.16 33.95 -8.98
N GLU A 265 5.27 35.08 -8.28
CA GLU A 265 6.15 35.23 -7.10
C GLU A 265 5.75 34.31 -5.95
N GLU A 266 4.46 34.16 -5.68
CA GLU A 266 3.95 33.25 -4.66
C GLU A 266 4.18 31.78 -5.05
N VAL A 267 3.94 31.47 -6.32
CA VAL A 267 4.19 30.15 -6.93
C VAL A 267 5.68 29.78 -6.81
N LYS A 268 6.59 30.74 -7.09
CA LYS A 268 8.03 30.56 -6.91
C LYS A 268 8.42 30.35 -5.46
N ARG A 269 7.88 31.15 -4.54
CA ARG A 269 8.15 31.02 -3.10
C ARG A 269 7.65 29.70 -2.53
N ALA A 270 6.58 29.15 -3.10
CA ALA A 270 6.09 27.80 -2.80
C ALA A 270 6.91 26.68 -3.50
N ASN A 271 7.94 27.04 -4.27
CA ASN A 271 8.82 26.15 -5.03
C ASN A 271 8.11 25.37 -6.14
N TYR A 272 7.01 25.86 -6.70
CA TYR A 272 6.45 25.23 -7.91
C TYR A 272 7.44 25.37 -9.07
N VAL A 273 7.82 24.26 -9.68
CA VAL A 273 8.70 24.27 -10.85
C VAL A 273 7.99 23.63 -12.02
N GLU A 274 7.41 22.45 -11.83
CA GLU A 274 6.73 21.69 -12.87
C GLU A 274 5.38 22.34 -13.26
N GLY A 275 5.07 22.31 -14.55
CA GLY A 275 3.77 22.80 -15.08
C GLY A 275 3.64 24.32 -15.17
N LEU A 276 4.73 25.10 -15.05
CA LEU A 276 4.70 26.56 -15.22
C LEU A 276 4.17 26.98 -16.60
N LYS A 277 4.65 26.34 -17.68
CA LYS A 277 4.17 26.61 -19.03
C LYS A 277 2.72 26.17 -19.24
N GLU A 278 2.33 25.03 -18.68
CA GLU A 278 0.96 24.51 -18.75
C GLU A 278 -0.04 25.40 -17.99
N ALA A 279 0.40 26.00 -16.88
CA ALA A 279 -0.34 27.05 -16.19
C ALA A 279 -0.46 28.34 -17.02
N GLY A 280 0.25 28.45 -18.15
CA GLY A 280 0.22 29.58 -19.07
C GLY A 280 1.04 30.77 -18.59
N PHE A 281 2.02 30.58 -17.69
CA PHE A 281 3.01 31.63 -17.43
C PHE A 281 3.91 31.82 -18.66
N GLN A 282 4.24 33.08 -18.98
CA GLN A 282 5.15 33.38 -20.07
C GLN A 282 6.60 33.21 -19.62
N LEU A 283 7.50 32.89 -20.55
CA LEU A 283 8.89 32.63 -20.21
C LEU A 283 9.57 33.88 -19.66
N GLU A 284 9.23 35.05 -20.22
CA GLU A 284 9.72 36.36 -19.81
C GLU A 284 9.40 36.63 -18.35
N ASP A 285 8.13 36.45 -17.94
CA ASP A 285 7.70 36.61 -16.56
C ASP A 285 8.41 35.64 -15.62
N VAL A 286 8.63 34.39 -16.05
CA VAL A 286 9.33 33.36 -15.27
C VAL A 286 10.81 33.71 -15.07
N MET A 287 11.45 34.30 -16.08
CA MET A 287 12.82 34.80 -15.96
C MET A 287 12.90 36.02 -15.04
N GLU A 288 11.97 36.98 -15.17
CA GLU A 288 11.91 38.18 -14.32
C GLU A 288 11.63 37.82 -12.86
N ALA A 289 10.77 36.83 -12.63
CA ALA A 289 10.55 36.25 -11.30
C ALA A 289 11.80 35.54 -10.76
N GLY A 290 12.83 35.31 -11.59
CA GLY A 290 14.15 34.83 -11.21
C GLY A 290 14.27 33.31 -11.11
N TYR A 291 13.45 32.54 -11.85
CA TYR A 291 13.68 31.10 -11.97
C TYR A 291 14.99 30.83 -12.71
N ALA A 292 15.76 29.87 -12.22
CA ALA A 292 16.98 29.45 -12.88
C ALA A 292 16.65 28.64 -14.15
N LEU A 293 17.54 28.66 -15.14
CA LEU A 293 17.35 27.94 -16.40
C LEU A 293 17.01 26.44 -16.23
N PRO A 294 17.61 25.68 -15.29
CA PRO A 294 17.19 24.29 -15.03
C PRO A 294 15.74 24.15 -14.54
N GLU A 295 15.23 25.13 -13.80
CA GLU A 295 13.85 25.17 -13.33
C GLU A 295 12.91 25.51 -14.48
N ILE A 296 13.30 26.45 -15.34
CA ILE A 296 12.58 26.78 -16.57
C ILE A 296 12.40 25.53 -17.45
N LEU A 297 13.46 24.74 -17.62
CA LEU A 297 13.39 23.48 -18.37
C LEU A 297 12.38 22.49 -17.75
N ARG A 298 12.45 22.30 -16.43
CA ARG A 298 11.52 21.43 -15.69
C ARG A 298 10.09 21.97 -15.67
N GLY A 299 9.90 23.28 -15.82
CA GLY A 299 8.60 23.93 -15.93
C GLY A 299 7.89 23.78 -17.27
N GLY A 300 8.49 23.05 -18.21
CA GLY A 300 7.88 22.68 -19.48
C GLY A 300 8.23 23.61 -20.64
N PHE A 301 9.13 24.57 -20.45
CA PHE A 301 9.63 25.40 -21.54
C PHE A 301 10.58 24.61 -22.44
N THR A 302 10.43 24.82 -23.74
CA THR A 302 11.11 24.10 -24.81
C THR A 302 12.38 24.80 -25.24
N LYS A 303 13.16 24.11 -26.09
CA LYS A 303 14.39 24.67 -26.64
C LYS A 303 14.10 25.88 -27.51
N ALA A 304 13.00 25.81 -28.26
CA ALA A 304 12.55 26.92 -29.08
C ALA A 304 12.22 28.15 -28.23
N ASP A 305 11.49 27.96 -27.12
CA ASP A 305 11.15 29.07 -26.21
C ASP A 305 12.41 29.72 -25.65
N ALA A 306 13.36 28.91 -25.15
CA ALA A 306 14.58 29.43 -24.55
C ALA A 306 15.49 30.12 -25.59
N VAL A 307 15.60 29.59 -26.81
CA VAL A 307 16.35 30.23 -27.89
C VAL A 307 15.69 31.54 -28.31
N HIS A 308 14.36 31.60 -28.38
CA HIS A 308 13.62 32.83 -28.66
C HIS A 308 13.87 33.90 -27.59
N ALA A 309 13.95 33.49 -26.32
CA ALA A 309 14.33 34.34 -25.19
C ALA A 309 15.83 34.70 -25.14
N GLY A 310 16.63 34.31 -26.13
CA GLY A 310 18.04 34.70 -26.27
C GLY A 310 19.06 33.78 -25.60
N TYR A 311 18.66 32.61 -25.08
CA TYR A 311 19.62 31.66 -24.52
C TYR A 311 20.48 30.99 -25.60
N ALA A 312 21.79 30.99 -25.40
CA ALA A 312 22.71 30.26 -26.25
C ALA A 312 22.60 28.74 -26.01
N VAL A 313 22.82 27.95 -27.06
CA VAL A 313 22.78 26.48 -27.00
C VAL A 313 23.72 25.91 -25.92
N ALA A 314 24.90 26.53 -25.74
CA ALA A 314 25.85 26.12 -24.70
C ALA A 314 25.28 26.29 -23.28
N GLN A 315 24.51 27.36 -23.02
CA GLN A 315 23.84 27.56 -21.73
C GLN A 315 22.77 26.50 -21.50
N LEU A 316 22.02 26.14 -22.54
CA LEU A 316 21.00 25.09 -22.48
C LEU A 316 21.60 23.72 -22.19
N GLN A 317 22.78 23.41 -22.72
CA GLN A 317 23.48 22.15 -22.40
C GLN A 317 23.89 22.08 -20.93
N VAL A 318 24.42 23.17 -20.37
CA VAL A 318 24.78 23.24 -18.93
C VAL A 318 23.52 23.12 -18.07
N ALA A 319 22.45 23.83 -18.43
CA ALA A 319 21.20 23.78 -17.69
C ALA A 319 20.53 22.41 -17.76
N LEU A 320 20.60 21.71 -18.89
CA LEU A 320 20.05 20.36 -19.03
C LEU A 320 20.75 19.37 -18.10
N LYS A 321 22.09 19.47 -17.95
CA LYS A 321 22.84 18.65 -16.99
C LYS A 321 22.40 18.91 -15.55
N ALA A 322 22.21 20.18 -15.18
CA ALA A 322 21.73 20.56 -13.86
C ALA A 322 20.27 20.12 -13.63
N ALA A 323 19.40 20.28 -14.63
CA ALA A 323 18.00 19.86 -14.59
C ALA A 323 17.90 18.34 -14.39
N ARG A 324 18.71 17.56 -15.13
CA ARG A 324 18.83 16.11 -14.95
C ARG A 324 19.24 15.75 -13.53
N ALA A 325 20.26 16.42 -12.98
CA ALA A 325 20.70 16.19 -11.59
C ALA A 325 19.59 16.49 -10.57
N ALA A 326 18.65 17.38 -10.92
CA ALA A 326 17.46 17.70 -10.15
C ALA A 326 16.21 16.85 -10.54
N GLY A 327 16.39 15.74 -11.26
CA GLY A 327 15.33 14.78 -11.58
C GLY A 327 14.61 14.97 -12.91
N TYR A 328 15.04 15.90 -13.77
CA TYR A 328 14.43 16.09 -15.10
C TYR A 328 14.68 14.88 -16.01
N ALA A 329 13.62 14.23 -16.47
CA ALA A 329 13.74 12.97 -17.20
C ALA A 329 14.16 13.16 -18.66
N CYS A 330 14.88 12.20 -19.23
CA CYS A 330 15.34 12.23 -20.62
C CYS A 330 14.18 12.31 -21.62
N LYS A 331 13.04 11.68 -21.31
CA LYS A 331 11.83 11.72 -22.15
C LYS A 331 11.27 13.15 -22.25
N ASP A 332 11.31 13.90 -21.15
CA ASP A 332 10.77 15.26 -21.07
C ASP A 332 11.73 16.22 -21.77
N ALA A 333 13.04 16.04 -21.57
CA ALA A 333 14.07 16.76 -22.34
C ALA A 333 13.93 16.53 -23.86
N ARG A 334 13.65 15.29 -24.29
CA ARG A 334 13.38 14.99 -25.70
C ARG A 334 12.10 15.66 -26.20
N ALA A 335 11.01 15.59 -25.43
CA ALA A 335 9.74 16.25 -25.77
C ALA A 335 9.88 17.78 -25.86
N ALA A 336 10.73 18.37 -25.01
CA ALA A 336 11.07 19.79 -25.02
C ALA A 336 12.01 20.19 -26.18
N GLY A 337 12.43 19.24 -27.03
CA GLY A 337 13.34 19.48 -28.14
C GLY A 337 14.79 19.73 -27.73
N MET A 338 15.16 19.44 -26.48
CA MET A 338 16.54 19.58 -25.98
C MET A 338 17.45 18.48 -26.52
N LEU A 339 16.87 17.32 -26.86
CA LEU A 339 17.58 16.13 -27.34
C LEU A 339 16.99 15.72 -28.69
N SER A 340 17.81 15.62 -29.73
CA SER A 340 17.40 15.01 -31.00
C SER A 340 17.99 13.63 -31.21
N THR A 341 19.12 13.32 -30.54
CA THR A 341 19.86 12.06 -30.69
C THR A 341 20.27 11.46 -29.34
N CYS A 342 20.62 10.16 -29.33
CA CYS A 342 21.26 9.54 -28.17
C CYS A 342 22.63 10.18 -27.84
N LYS A 343 23.32 10.78 -28.82
CA LYS A 343 24.58 11.48 -28.55
C LYS A 343 24.35 12.69 -27.65
N ASP A 344 23.33 13.49 -27.94
CA ASP A 344 22.94 14.64 -27.10
C ASP A 344 22.58 14.17 -25.69
N ALA A 345 21.82 13.07 -25.59
CA ALA A 345 21.43 12.50 -24.31
C ALA A 345 22.67 12.07 -23.49
N LYS A 346 23.64 11.44 -24.14
CA LYS A 346 24.90 11.00 -23.52
C LYS A 346 25.75 12.18 -23.08
N GLU A 347 25.85 13.23 -23.90
CA GLU A 347 26.58 14.45 -23.57
C GLU A 347 25.94 15.22 -22.41
N ALA A 348 24.61 15.17 -22.28
CA ALA A 348 23.85 15.64 -21.12
C ALA A 348 23.95 14.70 -19.90
N GLY A 349 24.61 13.54 -20.07
CA GLY A 349 24.91 12.56 -19.05
C GLY A 349 23.85 11.47 -18.86
N PHE A 350 22.74 11.50 -19.58
CA PHE A 350 21.70 10.47 -19.48
C PHE A 350 22.24 9.07 -19.80
N THR A 351 21.67 8.08 -19.12
CA THR A 351 22.05 6.67 -19.28
C THR A 351 21.36 6.04 -20.48
N CYS A 352 21.81 4.85 -20.87
CA CYS A 352 21.14 4.06 -21.91
C CYS A 352 19.69 3.71 -21.55
N LYS A 353 19.40 3.48 -20.26
CA LYS A 353 18.04 3.26 -19.76
C LYS A 353 17.17 4.50 -19.95
N ASP A 354 17.69 5.68 -19.58
CA ASP A 354 16.99 6.95 -19.76
C ASP A 354 16.68 7.20 -21.25
N ALA A 355 17.63 6.88 -22.14
CA ALA A 355 17.44 6.99 -23.58
C ALA A 355 16.35 6.04 -24.10
N LYS A 356 16.29 4.80 -23.60
CA LYS A 356 15.21 3.86 -23.91
C LYS A 356 13.85 4.40 -23.46
N GLU A 357 13.75 4.93 -22.23
CA GLU A 357 12.52 5.54 -21.71
C GLU A 357 12.10 6.77 -22.52
N ALA A 358 13.07 7.50 -23.07
CA ALA A 358 12.86 8.56 -24.04
C ALA A 358 12.53 8.05 -25.46
N ARG A 359 12.33 6.75 -25.65
CA ARG A 359 12.01 6.07 -26.93
C ARG A 359 13.11 6.13 -27.98
N PHE A 360 14.37 6.18 -27.59
CA PHE A 360 15.47 5.90 -28.52
C PHE A 360 15.63 4.39 -28.71
N THR A 361 16.06 3.98 -29.89
CA THR A 361 16.25 2.55 -30.21
C THR A 361 17.57 2.03 -29.65
N CYS A 362 17.68 0.71 -29.51
CA CYS A 362 18.95 0.06 -29.12
C CYS A 362 20.06 0.39 -30.11
N LYS A 363 19.72 0.55 -31.40
CA LYS A 363 20.65 0.97 -32.45
C LYS A 363 21.16 2.39 -32.22
N ASP A 364 20.27 3.36 -31.94
CA ASP A 364 20.66 4.74 -31.64
C ASP A 364 21.60 4.80 -30.43
N ALA A 365 21.28 4.03 -29.38
CA ALA A 365 22.10 3.95 -28.17
C ALA A 365 23.48 3.33 -28.45
N ARG A 366 23.55 2.31 -29.31
CA ARG A 366 24.82 1.70 -29.73
C ARG A 366 25.66 2.67 -30.54
N GLU A 367 25.07 3.34 -31.53
CA GLU A 367 25.75 4.31 -32.39
C GLU A 367 26.27 5.54 -31.61
N ALA A 368 25.54 5.97 -30.57
CA ALA A 368 26.00 6.99 -29.62
C ALA A 368 27.07 6.49 -28.63
N GLY A 369 27.35 5.18 -28.62
CA GLY A 369 28.25 4.54 -27.66
C GLY A 369 27.75 4.61 -26.23
N MET A 370 26.43 4.59 -26.01
CA MET A 370 25.82 4.44 -24.68
C MET A 370 25.80 2.98 -24.21
N LEU A 371 25.93 2.04 -25.14
CA LEU A 371 26.04 0.61 -24.89
C LEU A 371 27.06 0.00 -25.86
N SER A 372 27.66 -1.11 -25.46
CA SER A 372 28.66 -1.83 -26.25
C SER A 372 28.38 -3.33 -26.35
N THR A 373 27.55 -3.87 -25.45
CA THR A 373 27.23 -5.30 -25.38
C THR A 373 25.73 -5.56 -25.27
N CYS A 374 25.30 -6.80 -25.57
CA CYS A 374 23.94 -7.25 -25.27
C CYS A 374 23.62 -7.21 -23.77
N LYS A 375 24.62 -7.29 -22.88
CA LYS A 375 24.39 -7.18 -21.44
C LYS A 375 23.94 -5.76 -21.07
N ASP A 376 24.64 -4.76 -21.59
CA ASP A 376 24.28 -3.34 -21.43
C ASP A 376 22.86 -3.08 -21.97
N ALA A 377 22.56 -3.63 -23.16
CA ALA A 377 21.24 -3.52 -23.76
C ALA A 377 20.15 -4.14 -22.87
N LYS A 378 20.42 -5.32 -22.28
CA LYS A 378 19.50 -6.02 -21.37
C LYS A 378 19.28 -5.22 -20.09
N GLU A 379 20.32 -4.66 -19.50
CA GLU A 379 20.26 -3.84 -18.29
C GLU A 379 19.51 -2.52 -18.52
N ALA A 380 19.65 -1.92 -19.71
CA ALA A 380 18.82 -0.80 -20.15
C ALA A 380 17.36 -1.21 -20.45
N GLY A 381 17.08 -2.51 -20.50
CA GLY A 381 15.76 -3.10 -20.70
C GLY A 381 15.40 -3.39 -22.16
N PHE A 382 16.31 -3.24 -23.11
CA PHE A 382 16.07 -3.61 -24.51
C PHE A 382 15.84 -5.13 -24.66
N THR A 383 14.99 -5.48 -25.63
CA THR A 383 14.69 -6.87 -25.96
C THR A 383 15.79 -7.49 -26.83
N CYS A 384 15.77 -8.82 -26.95
CA CYS A 384 16.64 -9.54 -27.86
C CYS A 384 16.45 -9.10 -29.33
N LYS A 385 15.22 -8.75 -29.71
CA LYS A 385 14.91 -8.21 -31.05
C LYS A 385 15.57 -6.86 -31.26
N ASP A 386 15.46 -5.96 -30.28
CA ASP A 386 16.11 -4.64 -30.34
C ASP A 386 17.64 -4.78 -30.46
N ALA A 387 18.24 -5.73 -29.72
CA ALA A 387 19.67 -6.01 -29.80
C ALA A 387 20.08 -6.53 -31.19
N LYS A 388 19.28 -7.42 -31.79
CA LYS A 388 19.51 -7.87 -33.17
C LYS A 388 19.44 -6.72 -34.17
N GLU A 389 18.44 -5.84 -34.06
CA GLU A 389 18.28 -4.66 -34.92
C GLU A 389 19.42 -3.65 -34.73
N ALA A 390 20.01 -3.59 -33.53
CA ALA A 390 21.23 -2.86 -33.25
C ALA A 390 22.50 -3.54 -33.80
N GLY A 391 22.38 -4.72 -34.42
CA GLY A 391 23.49 -5.46 -35.05
C GLY A 391 24.25 -6.39 -34.10
N PHE A 392 23.66 -6.82 -32.99
CA PHE A 392 24.25 -7.87 -32.15
C PHE A 392 23.92 -9.26 -32.70
N THR A 393 24.84 -10.21 -32.51
CA THR A 393 24.66 -11.58 -33.00
C THR A 393 23.80 -12.41 -32.03
N CYS A 394 23.26 -13.53 -32.53
CA CYS A 394 22.53 -14.49 -31.68
C CYS A 394 23.43 -15.03 -30.55
N LYS A 395 24.73 -15.17 -30.82
CA LYS A 395 25.74 -15.57 -29.84
C LYS A 395 25.90 -14.52 -28.73
N ASP A 396 25.96 -13.24 -29.07
CA ASP A 396 26.03 -12.14 -28.09
C ASP A 396 24.78 -12.10 -27.21
N ALA A 397 23.60 -12.23 -27.83
CA ALA A 397 22.32 -12.28 -27.13
C ALA A 397 22.24 -13.48 -26.17
N ARG A 398 22.70 -14.67 -26.60
CA ARG A 398 22.77 -15.86 -25.75
C ARG A 398 23.73 -15.66 -24.58
N ALA A 399 24.92 -15.12 -24.83
CA ALA A 399 25.93 -14.87 -23.81
C ALA A 399 25.46 -13.84 -22.75
N ALA A 400 24.66 -12.85 -23.15
CA ALA A 400 24.02 -11.91 -22.24
C ALA A 400 22.77 -12.47 -21.52
N GLY A 401 22.35 -13.70 -21.85
CA GLY A 401 21.13 -14.31 -21.34
C GLY A 401 19.86 -13.57 -21.76
N MET A 402 19.85 -12.96 -22.96
CA MET A 402 18.64 -12.38 -23.57
C MET A 402 17.77 -13.43 -24.24
N LEU A 403 18.34 -14.61 -24.53
CA LEU A 403 17.66 -15.76 -25.09
C LEU A 403 18.22 -17.04 -24.46
N SER A 404 17.39 -18.06 -24.37
CA SER A 404 17.72 -19.36 -23.80
C SER A 404 17.39 -20.54 -24.71
N THR A 405 16.49 -20.32 -25.68
CA THR A 405 16.03 -21.35 -26.62
C THR A 405 16.11 -20.89 -28.08
N CYS A 406 16.04 -21.83 -29.02
CA CYS A 406 15.85 -21.50 -30.44
C CYS A 406 14.52 -20.79 -30.71
N LYS A 407 13.48 -21.00 -29.88
CA LYS A 407 12.22 -20.29 -30.04
C LYS A 407 12.40 -18.80 -29.77
N ASP A 408 13.10 -18.45 -28.69
CA ASP A 408 13.46 -17.06 -28.36
C ASP A 408 14.28 -16.42 -29.51
N ALA A 409 15.24 -17.17 -30.06
CA ALA A 409 16.05 -16.72 -31.19
C ALA A 409 15.18 -16.45 -32.44
N LYS A 410 14.22 -17.34 -32.73
CA LYS A 410 13.27 -17.21 -33.85
C LYS A 410 12.37 -15.99 -33.68
N GLU A 411 11.83 -15.79 -32.47
CA GLU A 411 10.97 -14.65 -32.14
C GLU A 411 11.71 -13.31 -32.21
N ALA A 412 13.00 -13.29 -31.83
CA ALA A 412 13.89 -12.16 -32.07
C ALA A 412 14.26 -11.97 -33.56
N GLY A 413 13.90 -12.92 -34.42
CA GLY A 413 14.11 -12.89 -35.87
C GLY A 413 15.45 -13.44 -36.33
N PHE A 414 16.23 -14.10 -35.47
CA PHE A 414 17.47 -14.78 -35.88
C PHE A 414 17.17 -15.98 -36.76
N THR A 415 18.08 -16.25 -37.70
CA THR A 415 18.00 -17.41 -38.59
C THR A 415 18.46 -18.68 -37.88
N CYS A 416 18.16 -19.83 -38.48
CA CYS A 416 18.65 -21.11 -37.97
C CYS A 416 20.19 -21.19 -37.96
N LYS A 417 20.86 -20.57 -38.95
CA LYS A 417 22.31 -20.45 -39.00
C LYS A 417 22.84 -19.65 -37.80
N ASP A 418 22.21 -18.53 -37.47
CA ASP A 418 22.59 -17.72 -36.30
C ASP A 418 22.43 -18.51 -34.99
N ALA A 419 21.34 -19.28 -34.86
CA ALA A 419 21.10 -20.13 -33.69
C ALA A 419 22.17 -21.23 -33.57
N ARG A 420 22.53 -21.89 -34.68
CA ARG A 420 23.65 -22.85 -34.71
C ARG A 420 24.95 -22.21 -34.25
N GLU A 421 25.28 -21.01 -34.76
CA GLU A 421 26.50 -20.28 -34.40
C GLU A 421 26.50 -19.78 -32.94
N ALA A 422 25.32 -19.57 -32.36
CA ALA A 422 25.13 -19.35 -30.94
C ALA A 422 25.26 -20.65 -30.10
N GLY A 423 25.41 -21.82 -30.75
CA GLY A 423 25.62 -23.12 -30.11
C GLY A 423 24.34 -23.90 -29.81
N PHE A 424 23.23 -23.62 -30.50
CA PHE A 424 22.04 -24.46 -30.43
C PHE A 424 22.18 -25.69 -31.32
N THR A 425 21.58 -26.80 -30.90
CA THR A 425 21.64 -28.06 -31.65
C THR A 425 20.62 -28.07 -32.78
N CYS A 426 20.83 -28.97 -33.75
CA CYS A 426 19.87 -29.20 -34.84
C CYS A 426 18.49 -29.64 -34.29
N LYS A 427 18.49 -30.34 -33.15
CA LYS A 427 17.26 -30.74 -32.47
C LYS A 427 16.51 -29.53 -31.90
N ASP A 428 17.21 -28.64 -31.20
CA ASP A 428 16.61 -27.40 -30.66
C ASP A 428 16.00 -26.54 -31.78
N ALA A 429 16.71 -26.43 -32.91
CA ALA A 429 16.24 -25.69 -34.07
C ALA A 429 15.01 -26.33 -34.74
N ARG A 430 14.98 -27.67 -34.85
CA ARG A 430 13.80 -28.40 -35.33
C ARG A 430 12.61 -28.19 -34.41
N GLU A 431 12.79 -28.35 -33.10
CA GLU A 431 11.72 -28.21 -32.10
C GLU A 431 11.16 -26.79 -32.03
N ALA A 432 12.00 -25.77 -32.26
CA ALA A 432 11.56 -24.38 -32.40
C ALA A 432 10.87 -24.08 -33.75
N GLY A 433 10.78 -25.07 -34.65
CA GLY A 433 10.23 -24.91 -35.99
C GLY A 433 11.05 -23.95 -36.87
N MET A 434 12.36 -23.89 -36.66
CA MET A 434 13.29 -23.19 -37.57
C MET A 434 13.73 -24.09 -38.75
N LEU A 435 13.51 -25.40 -38.63
CA LEU A 435 13.88 -26.41 -39.63
C LEU A 435 12.70 -27.35 -39.88
N SER A 436 12.46 -27.72 -41.13
CA SER A 436 11.42 -28.67 -41.54
C SER A 436 11.97 -29.91 -42.24
N THR A 437 13.12 -29.80 -42.91
CA THR A 437 13.75 -30.90 -43.66
C THR A 437 15.24 -31.03 -43.35
N CYS A 438 15.84 -32.20 -43.61
CA CYS A 438 17.28 -32.39 -43.47
C CYS A 438 18.09 -31.55 -44.48
N LYS A 439 17.47 -31.07 -45.57
CA LYS A 439 18.05 -30.08 -46.48
C LYS A 439 18.17 -28.71 -45.78
N ASP A 440 17.12 -28.26 -45.09
CA ASP A 440 17.17 -27.02 -44.30
C ASP A 440 18.29 -27.09 -43.25
N ALA A 441 18.44 -28.24 -42.61
CA ALA A 441 19.50 -28.46 -41.61
C ALA A 441 20.89 -28.29 -42.23
N LYS A 442 21.11 -28.85 -43.42
CA LYS A 442 22.36 -28.68 -44.16
C LYS A 442 22.60 -27.22 -44.57
N GLU A 443 21.58 -26.53 -45.07
CA GLU A 443 21.66 -25.12 -45.49
C GLU A 443 21.95 -24.19 -44.30
N ALA A 444 21.40 -24.49 -43.12
CA ALA A 444 21.75 -23.84 -41.86
C ALA A 444 23.16 -24.18 -41.34
N GLY A 445 23.83 -25.16 -41.97
CA GLY A 445 25.20 -25.58 -41.69
C GLY A 445 25.35 -26.69 -40.66
N PHE A 446 24.28 -27.42 -40.33
CA PHE A 446 24.38 -28.63 -39.50
C PHE A 446 24.98 -29.79 -40.29
N THR A 447 25.63 -30.73 -39.59
CA THR A 447 26.19 -31.93 -40.21
C THR A 447 25.12 -32.99 -40.44
N CYS A 448 25.42 -34.00 -41.27
CA CYS A 448 24.52 -35.14 -41.47
C CYS A 448 24.24 -35.88 -40.15
N LYS A 449 25.25 -35.95 -39.27
CA LYS A 449 25.12 -36.52 -37.92
C LYS A 449 24.14 -35.71 -37.07
N ASP A 450 24.21 -34.38 -37.10
CA ASP A 450 23.28 -33.53 -36.36
C ASP A 450 21.84 -33.70 -36.87
N ALA A 451 21.64 -33.73 -38.19
CA ALA A 451 20.33 -33.94 -38.81
C ALA A 451 19.75 -35.32 -38.46
N ARG A 452 20.59 -36.36 -38.43
CA ARG A 452 20.18 -37.71 -37.98
C ARG A 452 19.82 -37.72 -36.50
N ALA A 453 20.65 -37.12 -35.64
CA ALA A 453 20.41 -37.03 -34.20
C ALA A 453 19.14 -36.22 -33.88
N ALA A 454 18.82 -35.22 -34.70
CA ALA A 454 17.57 -34.49 -34.63
C ALA A 454 16.37 -35.25 -35.21
N GLY A 455 16.56 -36.48 -35.72
CA GLY A 455 15.50 -37.32 -36.30
C GLY A 455 14.93 -36.80 -37.62
N MET A 456 15.72 -36.03 -38.39
CA MET A 456 15.30 -35.40 -39.65
C MET A 456 15.61 -36.24 -40.89
N LEU A 457 16.38 -37.31 -40.74
CA LEU A 457 16.68 -38.27 -41.77
C LEU A 457 16.82 -39.67 -41.17
N SER A 458 16.45 -40.68 -41.93
CA SER A 458 16.46 -42.09 -41.52
C SER A 458 17.28 -42.98 -42.44
N THR A 459 17.51 -42.55 -43.69
CA THR A 459 18.24 -43.30 -44.71
C THR A 459 19.39 -42.51 -45.34
N CYS A 460 20.34 -43.21 -45.97
CA CYS A 460 21.35 -42.57 -46.83
C CYS A 460 20.75 -41.85 -48.04
N LYS A 461 19.56 -42.27 -48.51
CA LYS A 461 18.88 -41.60 -49.61
C LYS A 461 18.44 -40.20 -49.19
N ASP A 462 17.82 -40.07 -48.01
CA ASP A 462 17.47 -38.78 -47.41
C ASP A 462 18.71 -37.87 -47.30
N ALA A 463 19.83 -38.44 -46.84
CA ALA A 463 21.09 -37.72 -46.71
C ALA A 463 21.62 -37.22 -48.07
N LYS A 464 21.50 -38.05 -49.13
CA LYS A 464 21.93 -37.71 -50.50
C LYS A 464 21.06 -36.62 -51.09
N GLU A 465 19.74 -36.71 -50.91
CA GLU A 465 18.77 -35.75 -51.44
C GLU A 465 18.90 -34.37 -50.75
N ALA A 466 19.20 -34.36 -49.45
CA ALA A 466 19.62 -33.14 -48.75
C ALA A 466 21.00 -32.62 -49.20
N GLY A 467 21.76 -33.46 -49.91
CA GLY A 467 23.09 -33.14 -50.45
C GLY A 467 24.25 -33.36 -49.49
N PHE A 468 24.06 -34.07 -48.38
CA PHE A 468 25.18 -34.45 -47.51
C PHE A 468 26.15 -35.37 -48.26
N THR A 469 27.44 -35.28 -47.89
CA THR A 469 28.47 -36.13 -48.49
C THR A 469 28.42 -37.55 -47.95
N CYS A 470 28.93 -38.51 -48.71
CA CYS A 470 29.05 -39.89 -48.27
C CYS A 470 29.87 -40.02 -46.97
N LYS A 471 30.94 -39.23 -46.83
CA LYS A 471 31.71 -39.10 -45.58
C LYS A 471 30.82 -38.64 -44.42
N GLY A 472 29.99 -37.62 -44.63
CA GLY A 472 29.06 -37.13 -43.61
C GLY A 472 28.00 -38.18 -43.23
N ALA A 473 27.48 -38.94 -44.21
CA ALA A 473 26.57 -40.05 -43.96
C ALA A 473 27.25 -41.16 -43.12
N LYS A 474 28.51 -41.50 -43.42
CA LYS A 474 29.30 -42.41 -42.60
C LYS A 474 29.46 -41.90 -41.17
N GLU A 475 29.82 -40.63 -40.98
CA GLU A 475 29.97 -39.99 -39.65
C GLU A 475 28.64 -39.95 -38.89
N ALA A 476 27.51 -39.91 -39.59
CA ALA A 476 26.18 -40.07 -39.02
C ALA A 476 25.87 -41.53 -38.63
N GLY A 477 26.72 -42.50 -38.96
CA GLY A 477 26.60 -43.91 -38.62
C GLY A 477 25.89 -44.76 -39.67
N PHE A 478 25.85 -44.33 -40.94
CA PHE A 478 25.38 -45.19 -42.03
C PHE A 478 26.49 -46.12 -42.53
N THR A 479 26.11 -47.31 -42.94
CA THR A 479 27.04 -48.34 -43.41
C THR A 479 27.46 -48.11 -44.86
N CYS A 480 28.54 -48.78 -45.28
CA CYS A 480 28.97 -48.77 -46.68
C CYS A 480 27.88 -49.32 -47.62
N LYS A 481 27.09 -50.27 -47.13
CA LYS A 481 25.93 -50.82 -47.86
C LYS A 481 24.84 -49.78 -48.06
N ASP A 482 24.43 -49.08 -46.99
CA ASP A 482 23.42 -48.01 -47.07
C ASP A 482 23.84 -46.92 -48.07
N ALA A 483 25.12 -46.53 -48.05
CA ALA A 483 25.68 -45.52 -48.94
C ALA A 483 25.72 -45.99 -50.41
N ARG A 484 26.02 -47.27 -50.65
CA ARG A 484 25.99 -47.86 -52.00
C ARG A 484 24.56 -47.95 -52.54
N GLU A 485 23.61 -48.41 -51.73
CA GLU A 485 22.20 -48.52 -52.10
C GLU A 485 21.56 -47.14 -52.38
N ALA A 486 21.97 -46.10 -51.65
CA ALA A 486 21.59 -44.72 -51.96
C ALA A 486 22.28 -44.14 -53.21
N GLY A 487 23.23 -44.87 -53.81
CA GLY A 487 24.03 -44.43 -54.94
C GLY A 487 24.96 -43.26 -54.61
N MET A 488 25.50 -43.22 -53.38
CA MET A 488 26.56 -42.28 -52.96
C MET A 488 27.97 -42.81 -53.26
N LEU A 489 28.10 -44.10 -53.59
CA LEU A 489 29.36 -44.78 -53.88
C LEU A 489 29.27 -45.45 -55.24
N SER A 490 30.15 -45.05 -56.16
CA SER A 490 30.21 -45.58 -57.53
C SER A 490 31.58 -46.20 -57.86
N THR A 491 32.63 -45.82 -57.13
CA THR A 491 33.99 -46.31 -57.33
C THR A 491 34.69 -46.65 -56.01
N PHE A 492 35.77 -47.44 -56.08
CA PHE A 492 36.64 -47.68 -54.92
C PHE A 492 37.29 -46.40 -54.37
N LYS A 493 37.44 -45.37 -55.22
CA LYS A 493 37.93 -44.06 -54.79
C LYS A 493 36.89 -43.39 -53.86
N ASP A 494 35.62 -43.45 -54.21
CA ASP A 494 34.52 -42.89 -53.39
C ASP A 494 34.45 -43.57 -52.02
N VAL A 495 34.64 -44.90 -51.97
CA VAL A 495 34.69 -45.69 -50.72
C VAL A 495 35.81 -45.16 -49.81
N LYS A 496 37.00 -44.97 -50.37
CA LYS A 496 38.18 -44.49 -49.63
C LYS A 496 38.01 -43.04 -49.17
N GLU A 497 37.46 -42.17 -50.01
CA GLU A 497 37.22 -40.74 -49.69
C GLU A 497 36.12 -40.57 -48.63
N ALA A 498 35.10 -41.43 -48.63
CA ALA A 498 34.11 -41.51 -47.56
C ALA A 498 34.70 -42.10 -46.27
N GLY A 499 35.89 -42.69 -46.34
CA GLY A 499 36.64 -43.26 -45.22
C GLY A 499 36.28 -44.70 -44.88
N PHE A 500 35.49 -45.41 -45.70
CA PHE A 500 35.20 -46.83 -45.51
C PHE A 500 36.42 -47.70 -45.82
N THR A 501 36.49 -48.88 -45.20
CA THR A 501 37.59 -49.84 -45.41
C THR A 501 37.32 -50.72 -46.64
N CYS A 502 38.37 -51.38 -47.15
CA CYS A 502 38.21 -52.37 -48.22
C CYS A 502 37.31 -53.55 -47.81
N LYS A 503 37.29 -53.89 -46.52
CA LYS A 503 36.39 -54.90 -45.97
C LYS A 503 34.93 -54.44 -46.08
N ASP A 504 34.64 -53.21 -45.67
CA ASP A 504 33.29 -52.62 -45.76
C ASP A 504 32.78 -52.61 -47.21
N ALA A 505 33.65 -52.28 -48.18
CA ALA A 505 33.31 -52.28 -49.60
C ALA A 505 32.97 -53.68 -50.13
N ARG A 506 33.74 -54.70 -49.71
CA ARG A 506 33.50 -56.10 -50.09
C ARG A 506 32.19 -56.63 -49.50
N GLU A 507 31.88 -56.26 -48.26
CA GLU A 507 30.65 -56.66 -47.57
C GLU A 507 29.41 -55.94 -48.11
N ALA A 508 29.58 -54.73 -48.65
CA ALA A 508 28.53 -53.97 -49.32
C ALA A 508 28.17 -54.48 -50.74
N GLY A 509 28.87 -55.52 -51.23
CA GLY A 509 28.65 -56.13 -52.54
C GLY A 509 29.26 -55.34 -53.68
#